data_AF-A0A399YGD8-F1
#
_entry.id   AF-A0A399YGD8-F1
#
_cell.length_a   1.000
_cell.length_b   1.000
_cell.length_c   1.000
_cell.angle_alpha   90.00
_cell.angle_beta   90.00
_cell.angle_gamma   90.00
#
_symmetry.space_group_name_H-M   'P 1'
#
loop_
_entity.id
_entity.type
_entity.pdbx_description
1 polymer ?
#
loop_
_entity_poly.entity_id
_entity_poly.type
_entity_poly.pdbx_seq_one_letter_code
_entity_poly.pdbx_strand_id
1 'polypeptide(L)'
;MTTAADRSGAQQSRTYRRADCVVFRKTNETFGGLSNMAGGFPLVVNGIAIRTSEALYQACRFPHRPDLQREIIDQHSPMAAKMKSKPFHPDSRPDWSQVRVKIMRWCLRVKLAQNWDSFGGLLLSTSDRPIVEESARDTYWGARPIDDGTLVGRNVLGRLLMELRKQWMDGDKSLEVVEPPSLDNFILYGKPVTTVDRPISPPNPTAAP
;
A
#
# COMPACT_ATOMS: atom_id res chain seq x y z
N MET A 1 15.92 14.47 -26.82
CA MET A 1 14.45 14.62 -26.81
C MET A 1 13.85 13.26 -26.48
N THR A 2 13.54 13.02 -25.22
CA THR A 2 12.98 11.74 -24.76
C THR A 2 11.51 11.98 -24.46
N THR A 3 10.66 11.28 -25.19
CA THR A 3 9.22 11.50 -25.32
C THR A 3 8.47 11.29 -24.02
N ALA A 4 7.58 12.25 -23.73
CA ALA A 4 6.67 12.30 -22.59
C ALA A 4 5.49 11.32 -22.73
N ALA A 5 5.76 10.04 -23.00
CA ALA A 5 4.71 9.05 -23.28
C ALA A 5 4.25 8.24 -22.06
N ASP A 6 4.95 8.28 -20.92
CA ASP A 6 4.71 7.31 -19.82
C ASP A 6 4.01 7.88 -18.56
N ARG A 7 3.35 9.05 -18.66
CA ARG A 7 2.67 9.68 -17.50
C ARG A 7 1.14 9.72 -17.57
N SER A 8 0.50 9.17 -18.61
CA SER A 8 -0.94 9.32 -18.84
C SER A 8 -1.80 8.18 -18.29
N GLY A 9 -1.23 6.98 -18.09
CA GLY A 9 -2.02 5.79 -17.76
C GLY A 9 -2.72 5.83 -16.40
N ALA A 10 -2.23 6.60 -15.42
CA ALA A 10 -2.74 6.62 -14.04
C ALA A 10 -3.96 7.53 -13.81
N GLN A 11 -4.31 8.40 -14.77
CA GLN A 11 -5.36 9.41 -14.58
C GLN A 11 -6.75 8.97 -15.05
N GLN A 12 -6.86 7.98 -15.94
CA GLN A 12 -8.14 7.60 -16.53
C GLN A 12 -8.86 6.51 -15.73
N SER A 13 -10.16 6.69 -15.53
CA SER A 13 -11.04 5.63 -15.02
C SER A 13 -11.06 4.46 -15.99
N ARG A 14 -11.14 3.23 -15.48
CA ARG A 14 -11.23 1.99 -16.27
C ARG A 14 -12.50 1.23 -15.90
N THR A 15 -12.94 0.41 -16.85
CA THR A 15 -14.04 -0.54 -16.66
C THR A 15 -13.46 -1.95 -16.56
N TYR A 16 -13.92 -2.72 -15.60
CA TYR A 16 -13.47 -4.08 -15.32
C TYR A 16 -14.66 -5.02 -15.35
N ARG A 17 -14.54 -6.14 -16.07
CA ARG A 17 -15.50 -7.24 -15.99
C ARG A 17 -15.15 -8.10 -14.79
N ARG A 18 -16.09 -8.23 -13.84
CA ARG A 18 -15.88 -8.93 -12.57
C ARG A 18 -15.38 -10.36 -12.76
N ALA A 19 -15.93 -11.09 -13.73
CA ALA A 19 -15.57 -12.47 -14.02
C ALA A 19 -14.10 -12.65 -14.43
N ASP A 20 -13.49 -11.63 -15.04
CA ASP A 20 -12.12 -11.68 -15.54
C ASP A 20 -11.11 -11.22 -14.47
N CYS A 21 -11.58 -10.73 -13.32
CA CYS A 21 -10.77 -10.07 -12.30
C CYS A 21 -10.63 -10.90 -11.02
N VAL A 22 -9.52 -10.68 -10.32
CA VAL A 22 -9.43 -10.95 -8.88
C VAL A 22 -10.01 -9.75 -8.15
N VAL A 23 -11.22 -9.90 -7.64
CA VAL A 23 -11.90 -8.85 -6.89
C VAL A 23 -11.79 -9.12 -5.40
N PHE A 24 -11.38 -8.11 -4.62
CA PHE A 24 -11.43 -8.16 -3.17
C PHE A 24 -12.15 -6.94 -2.62
N ARG A 25 -12.88 -7.12 -1.51
CA ARG A 25 -13.61 -6.04 -0.83
C ARG A 25 -13.34 -6.01 0.66
N LYS A 26 -13.20 -7.18 1.30
CA LYS A 26 -12.94 -7.30 2.73
C LYS A 26 -11.58 -7.94 2.97
N THR A 27 -10.98 -7.62 4.12
CA THR A 27 -9.64 -8.08 4.48
C THR A 27 -9.58 -9.54 4.92
N ASN A 28 -10.73 -10.16 5.24
CA ASN A 28 -10.85 -11.55 5.69
C ASN A 28 -11.33 -12.53 4.59
N GLU A 29 -11.45 -12.06 3.34
CA GLU A 29 -11.76 -12.90 2.18
C GLU A 29 -10.48 -13.53 1.60
N THR A 30 -10.63 -14.48 0.66
CA THR A 30 -9.50 -15.20 0.02
C THR A 30 -8.38 -14.27 -0.47
N PHE A 31 -8.74 -13.14 -1.07
CA PHE A 31 -7.80 -12.14 -1.57
C PHE A 31 -7.71 -10.90 -0.68
N GLY A 32 -8.28 -10.94 0.52
CA GLY A 32 -8.33 -9.80 1.44
C GLY A 32 -6.95 -9.31 1.88
N GLY A 33 -5.96 -10.20 1.87
CA GLY A 33 -4.56 -9.87 2.09
C GLY A 33 -3.97 -8.87 1.08
N LEU A 34 -4.57 -8.70 -0.10
CA LEU A 34 -4.16 -7.71 -1.11
C LEU A 34 -4.41 -6.26 -0.66
N SER A 35 -5.36 -6.04 0.26
CA SER A 35 -5.63 -4.71 0.78
C SER A 35 -4.46 -4.17 1.61
N ASN A 36 -4.20 -2.86 1.52
CA ASN A 36 -3.34 -2.13 2.46
C ASN A 36 -3.91 -2.11 3.89
N MET A 37 -5.22 -2.39 4.04
CA MET A 37 -5.91 -2.57 5.32
C MET A 37 -5.75 -3.99 5.89
N ALA A 38 -5.10 -4.91 5.18
CA ALA A 38 -4.96 -6.27 5.69
C ALA A 38 -4.04 -6.31 6.93
N GLY A 39 -4.52 -6.94 8.01
CA GLY A 39 -3.68 -7.39 9.11
C GLY A 39 -2.88 -8.65 8.72
N GLY A 40 -2.03 -9.13 9.63
CA GLY A 40 -1.22 -10.34 9.40
C GLY A 40 0.04 -10.11 8.54
N PHE A 41 0.33 -8.87 8.18
CA PHE A 41 1.54 -8.45 7.46
C PHE A 41 2.24 -7.33 8.23
N PRO A 42 2.79 -7.62 9.44
CA PRO A 42 3.45 -6.61 10.25
C PRO A 42 4.67 -6.04 9.52
N LEU A 43 4.93 -4.76 9.77
CA LEU A 43 6.04 -4.03 9.17
C LEU A 43 6.96 -3.49 10.27
N VAL A 44 8.23 -3.33 9.94
CA VAL A 44 9.22 -2.62 10.75
C VAL A 44 9.93 -1.59 9.87
N VAL A 45 9.79 -0.30 10.20
CA VAL A 45 10.43 0.81 9.48
C VAL A 45 11.17 1.66 10.50
N ASN A 46 12.46 1.94 10.29
CA ASN A 46 13.30 2.66 11.25
C ASN A 46 13.27 2.03 12.67
N GLY A 47 13.13 0.70 12.76
CA GLY A 47 12.96 -0.02 14.03
C GLY A 47 11.58 0.14 14.69
N ILE A 48 10.63 0.82 14.06
CA ILE A 48 9.26 1.02 14.56
C ILE A 48 8.36 -0.10 14.05
N ALA A 49 7.72 -0.84 14.96
CA ALA A 49 6.73 -1.84 14.62
C ALA A 49 5.41 -1.19 14.18
N ILE A 50 4.89 -1.60 13.02
CA ILE A 50 3.68 -1.05 12.41
C ILE A 50 2.78 -2.20 11.97
N ARG A 51 1.53 -2.19 12.43
CA ARG A 51 0.60 -3.34 12.26
C ARG A 51 0.14 -3.56 10.82
N THR A 52 0.02 -2.49 10.03
CA THR A 52 -0.53 -2.55 8.67
C THR A 52 0.11 -1.49 7.76
N SER A 53 0.13 -1.75 6.45
CA SER A 53 0.54 -0.75 5.45
C SER A 53 -0.32 0.51 5.47
N GLU A 54 -1.61 0.40 5.84
CA GLU A 54 -2.46 1.59 6.02
C GLU A 54 -1.96 2.50 7.13
N ALA A 55 -1.58 1.96 8.29
CA ALA A 55 -1.06 2.77 9.39
C ALA A 55 0.23 3.51 8.98
N LEU A 56 1.14 2.82 8.29
CA LEU A 56 2.35 3.43 7.72
C LEU A 56 2.00 4.54 6.72
N TYR A 57 1.11 4.26 5.77
CA TYR A 57 0.67 5.22 4.75
C TYR A 57 0.05 6.49 5.37
N GLN A 58 -0.77 6.33 6.40
CA GLN A 58 -1.38 7.46 7.11
C GLN A 58 -0.35 8.25 7.93
N ALA A 59 0.64 7.60 8.53
CA ALA A 59 1.72 8.29 9.24
C ALA A 59 2.64 9.08 8.29
N CYS A 60 2.98 8.52 7.13
CA CYS A 60 3.80 9.18 6.09
C CYS A 60 3.16 10.46 5.52
N ARG A 61 1.87 10.68 5.76
CA ARG A 61 1.15 11.90 5.37
C ARG A 61 1.58 13.14 6.15
N PHE A 62 2.14 12.97 7.35
CA PHE A 62 2.46 14.04 8.30
C PHE A 62 3.94 14.01 8.72
N PRO A 63 4.89 14.21 7.81
CA PRO A 63 6.33 14.13 8.11
C PRO A 63 6.79 15.15 9.17
N HIS A 64 6.06 16.25 9.35
CA HIS A 64 6.32 17.32 10.32
C HIS A 64 5.63 17.12 11.68
N ARG A 65 4.85 16.05 11.86
CA ARG A 65 4.06 15.79 13.10
C ARG A 65 4.41 14.43 13.71
N PRO A 66 5.60 14.28 14.32
CA PRO A 66 6.02 12.99 14.90
C PRO A 66 5.12 12.52 16.05
N ASP A 67 4.48 13.45 16.77
CA ASP A 67 3.42 13.20 17.75
C ASP A 67 2.22 12.49 17.11
N LEU A 68 1.67 13.05 16.04
CA LEU A 68 0.52 12.48 15.34
C LEU A 68 0.86 11.15 14.65
N GLN A 69 2.07 11.02 14.10
CA GLN A 69 2.55 9.76 13.54
C GLN A 69 2.51 8.63 14.58
N ARG A 70 2.95 8.90 15.82
CA ARG A 70 2.86 7.94 16.93
C ARG A 70 1.43 7.55 17.21
N GLU A 71 0.56 8.54 17.39
CA GLU A 71 -0.85 8.28 17.69
C GLU A 71 -1.57 7.46 16.59
N ILE A 72 -1.19 7.64 15.31
CA ILE A 72 -1.71 6.87 14.18
C ILE A 72 -1.22 5.42 14.21
N ILE A 73 0.09 5.21 14.41
CA ILE A 73 0.71 3.88 14.40
C ILE A 73 0.27 3.04 15.62
N ASP A 74 0.06 3.68 16.77
CA ASP A 74 -0.35 3.02 18.01
C ASP A 74 -1.75 2.40 17.92
N GLN A 75 -2.58 2.83 16.95
CA GLN A 75 -3.92 2.28 16.75
C GLN A 75 -3.90 0.76 16.49
N HIS A 76 -4.86 0.05 17.08
CA HIS A 76 -4.94 -1.41 17.01
C HIS A 76 -5.52 -1.93 15.69
N SER A 77 -6.15 -1.07 14.89
CA SER A 77 -6.73 -1.45 13.60
C SER A 77 -6.39 -0.44 12.50
N PRO A 78 -6.29 -0.89 11.23
CA PRO A 78 -6.02 -0.01 10.09
C PRO A 78 -7.12 1.05 9.91
N MET A 79 -8.38 0.69 10.20
CA MET A 79 -9.48 1.64 10.17
C MET A 79 -9.33 2.69 11.26
N ALA A 80 -8.93 2.31 12.48
CA ALA A 80 -8.66 3.26 13.56
C ALA A 80 -7.49 4.20 13.20
N ALA A 81 -6.41 3.69 12.60
CA ALA A 81 -5.30 4.52 12.09
C ALA A 81 -5.77 5.55 11.07
N LYS A 82 -6.58 5.14 10.08
CA LYS A 82 -7.20 6.04 9.08
C LYS A 82 -8.15 7.05 9.71
N MET A 83 -8.94 6.64 10.71
CA MET A 83 -9.86 7.54 11.38
C MET A 83 -9.13 8.55 12.27
N LYS A 84 -8.00 8.15 12.86
CA LYS A 84 -7.13 9.02 13.65
C LYS A 84 -6.45 10.08 12.80
N SER A 85 -6.04 9.76 11.57
CA SER A 85 -5.46 10.73 10.64
C SER A 85 -6.48 11.72 10.04
N LYS A 86 -7.75 11.31 9.93
CA LYS A 86 -8.78 12.04 9.18
C LYS A 86 -9.00 13.49 9.62
N PRO A 87 -9.12 13.83 10.93
CA PRO A 87 -9.29 15.21 11.38
C PRO A 87 -8.12 16.12 11.00
N PHE A 88 -6.93 15.55 10.84
CA PHE A 88 -5.69 16.27 10.53
C PHE A 88 -5.40 16.36 9.04
N HIS A 89 -6.28 15.87 8.15
CA HIS A 89 -6.08 15.99 6.70
C HIS A 89 -5.75 17.42 6.21
N PRO A 90 -6.30 18.52 6.78
CA PRO A 90 -5.88 19.86 6.40
C PRO A 90 -4.39 20.16 6.67
N ASP A 91 -3.77 19.46 7.62
CA ASP A 91 -2.36 19.55 8.01
C ASP A 91 -1.48 18.51 7.28
N SER A 92 -1.94 17.97 6.14
CA SER A 92 -1.12 17.05 5.34
C SER A 92 0.13 17.75 4.80
N ARG A 93 1.20 16.99 4.50
CA ARG A 93 2.31 17.51 3.68
C ARG A 93 1.79 18.24 2.42
N PRO A 94 2.35 19.41 2.04
CA PRO A 94 1.78 20.27 0.99
C PRO A 94 1.66 19.60 -0.40
N ASP A 95 2.54 18.64 -0.68
CA ASP A 95 2.63 17.86 -1.91
C ASP A 95 1.81 16.55 -1.87
N TRP A 96 0.99 16.31 -0.83
CA TRP A 96 0.31 15.03 -0.58
C TRP A 96 -0.44 14.48 -1.80
N SER A 97 -1.19 15.32 -2.51
CA SER A 97 -1.95 14.91 -3.70
C SER A 97 -1.07 14.35 -4.82
N GLN A 98 0.18 14.82 -4.90
CA GLN A 98 1.18 14.44 -5.90
C GLN A 98 1.93 13.18 -5.48
N VAL A 99 2.20 13.01 -4.18
CA VAL A 99 3.10 11.96 -3.68
C VAL A 99 2.40 10.74 -3.12
N ARG A 100 1.10 10.81 -2.81
CA ARG A 100 0.32 9.72 -2.20
C ARG A 100 0.44 8.38 -2.92
N VAL A 101 0.50 8.39 -4.26
CA VAL A 101 0.68 7.15 -5.06
C VAL A 101 2.08 6.59 -4.88
N LYS A 102 3.11 7.45 -4.87
CA LYS A 102 4.50 7.04 -4.64
C LYS A 102 4.67 6.45 -3.23
N ILE A 103 4.05 7.06 -2.22
CA ILE A 103 4.08 6.58 -0.84
C ILE A 103 3.34 5.24 -0.72
N MET A 104 2.15 5.09 -1.31
CA MET A 104 1.43 3.81 -1.27
C MET A 104 2.22 2.70 -1.98
N ARG A 105 2.81 2.98 -3.15
CA ARG A 105 3.70 2.03 -3.85
C ARG A 105 4.83 1.56 -2.92
N TRP A 106 5.49 2.50 -2.26
CA TRP A 106 6.55 2.18 -1.30
C TRP A 106 6.04 1.34 -0.12
N CYS A 107 4.88 1.66 0.45
CA CYS A 107 4.27 0.87 1.53
C CYS A 107 3.97 -0.58 1.11
N LEU A 108 3.52 -0.81 -0.12
CA LEU A 108 3.27 -2.14 -0.66
C LEU A 108 4.57 -2.91 -0.91
N ARG A 109 5.63 -2.22 -1.36
CA ARG A 109 6.97 -2.83 -1.50
C ARG A 109 7.54 -3.24 -0.15
N VAL A 110 7.44 -2.39 0.87
CA VAL A 110 7.83 -2.73 2.25
C VAL A 110 7.04 -3.94 2.75
N LYS A 111 5.72 -3.97 2.50
CA LYS A 111 4.87 -5.13 2.84
C LYS A 111 5.38 -6.41 2.21
N LEU A 112 5.71 -6.39 0.92
CA LEU A 112 6.26 -7.53 0.22
C LEU A 112 7.64 -7.93 0.73
N ALA A 113 8.57 -6.98 0.87
CA ALA A 113 9.93 -7.24 1.35
C ALA A 113 9.93 -8.00 2.69
N GLN A 114 9.07 -7.58 3.62
CA GLN A 114 9.03 -8.17 4.97
C GLN A 114 8.09 -9.37 5.11
N ASN A 115 7.24 -9.62 4.11
CA ASN A 115 6.30 -10.75 4.10
C ASN A 115 6.42 -11.52 2.78
N TRP A 116 7.67 -11.85 2.43
CA TRP A 116 8.04 -12.28 1.09
C TRP A 116 7.24 -13.47 0.58
N ASP A 117 7.16 -14.54 1.37
CA ASP A 117 6.52 -15.78 0.93
C ASP A 117 4.99 -15.70 1.03
N SER A 118 4.46 -15.14 2.12
CA SER A 118 3.01 -15.06 2.34
C SER A 118 2.34 -14.04 1.41
N PHE A 119 2.85 -12.80 1.38
CA PHE A 119 2.28 -11.77 0.51
C PHE A 119 2.68 -11.96 -0.95
N GLY A 120 3.91 -12.39 -1.23
CA GLY A 120 4.36 -12.73 -2.58
C GLY A 120 3.58 -13.91 -3.18
N GLY A 121 3.37 -14.98 -2.40
CA GLY A 121 2.52 -16.10 -2.79
C GLY A 121 1.07 -15.69 -3.06
N LEU A 122 0.52 -14.77 -2.25
CA LEU A 122 -0.80 -14.21 -2.50
C LEU A 122 -0.85 -13.43 -3.83
N LEU A 123 0.16 -12.59 -4.11
CA LEU A 123 0.25 -11.88 -5.40
C LEU A 123 0.31 -12.87 -6.58
N LEU A 124 1.10 -13.93 -6.48
CA LEU A 124 1.19 -14.96 -7.52
C LEU A 124 -0.13 -15.68 -7.76
N SER A 125 -0.89 -15.97 -6.70
CA SER A 125 -2.17 -16.68 -6.81
C SER A 125 -3.21 -15.94 -7.66
N THR A 126 -2.97 -14.66 -7.95
CA THR A 126 -3.82 -13.86 -8.84
C THR A 126 -3.55 -14.13 -10.33
N SER A 127 -2.48 -14.85 -10.67
CA SER A 127 -2.03 -15.13 -12.04
C SER A 127 -1.84 -13.84 -12.86
N ASP A 128 -2.30 -13.81 -14.11
CA ASP A 128 -2.30 -12.65 -14.99
C ASP A 128 -3.54 -11.75 -14.84
N ARG A 129 -4.57 -12.22 -14.13
CA ARG A 129 -5.86 -11.51 -13.98
C ARG A 129 -5.69 -10.12 -13.37
N PRO A 130 -6.51 -9.13 -13.78
CA PRO A 130 -6.55 -7.83 -13.14
C PRO A 130 -6.93 -7.94 -11.65
N ILE A 131 -6.20 -7.24 -10.79
CA ILE A 131 -6.52 -7.11 -9.37
C ILE A 131 -7.39 -5.87 -9.19
N VAL A 132 -8.55 -5.99 -8.57
CA VAL A 132 -9.51 -4.88 -8.37
C VAL A 132 -10.00 -4.83 -6.93
N GLU A 133 -9.79 -3.69 -6.27
CA GLU A 133 -10.45 -3.39 -5.01
C GLU A 133 -11.89 -2.92 -5.31
N GLU A 134 -12.89 -3.67 -4.88
CA GLU A 134 -14.28 -3.21 -4.92
C GLU A 134 -14.55 -2.25 -3.77
N SER A 135 -14.98 -1.03 -4.10
CA SER A 135 -15.35 -0.01 -3.12
C SER A 135 -16.70 0.60 -3.46
N ALA A 136 -17.55 0.74 -2.45
CA ALA A 136 -18.86 1.39 -2.62
C ALA A 136 -18.74 2.90 -2.92
N ARG A 137 -17.60 3.53 -2.58
CA ARG A 137 -17.43 5.00 -2.67
C ARG A 137 -16.13 5.43 -3.33
N ASP A 138 -15.03 4.70 -3.10
CA ASP A 138 -13.69 5.11 -3.55
C ASP A 138 -13.39 4.58 -4.95
N THR A 139 -13.62 5.40 -5.96
CA THR A 139 -13.28 5.10 -7.36
C THR A 139 -11.86 5.53 -7.73
N TYR A 140 -11.08 6.10 -6.81
CA TYR A 140 -9.70 6.45 -7.06
C TYR A 140 -8.77 5.27 -6.72
N TRP A 141 -8.83 4.77 -5.49
CA TRP A 141 -8.02 3.62 -5.07
C TRP A 141 -8.61 2.30 -5.55
N GLY A 142 -9.94 2.18 -5.58
CA GLY A 142 -10.67 1.02 -6.06
C GLY A 142 -11.58 1.32 -7.26
N ALA A 143 -12.58 0.46 -7.43
CA ALA A 143 -13.65 0.57 -8.42
C ALA A 143 -15.01 0.26 -7.79
N ARG A 144 -16.05 0.97 -8.21
CA ARG A 144 -17.42 0.74 -7.74
C ARG A 144 -18.19 -0.19 -8.69
N PRO A 145 -19.06 -1.07 -8.20
CA PRO A 145 -19.99 -1.79 -9.06
C PRO A 145 -20.98 -0.79 -9.68
N ILE A 146 -21.23 -0.93 -10.98
CA ILE A 146 -22.32 -0.23 -11.68
C ILE A 146 -23.48 -1.16 -12.03
N ASP A 147 -23.20 -2.46 -12.08
CA ASP A 147 -24.12 -3.59 -12.17
C ASP A 147 -23.43 -4.84 -11.58
N ASP A 148 -24.07 -6.01 -11.65
CA ASP A 148 -23.55 -7.26 -11.07
C ASP A 148 -22.22 -7.72 -11.70
N GLY A 149 -22.01 -7.41 -12.99
CA GLY A 149 -20.87 -7.87 -13.78
C GLY A 149 -19.77 -6.84 -13.96
N THR A 150 -20.02 -5.56 -13.67
CA THR A 150 -19.17 -4.45 -14.11
C THR A 150 -18.73 -3.55 -12.97
N LEU A 151 -17.43 -3.31 -12.89
CA LEU A 151 -16.79 -2.41 -11.94
C LEU A 151 -16.17 -1.22 -12.68
N VAL A 152 -16.34 0.01 -12.18
CA VAL A 152 -15.77 1.22 -12.77
C VAL A 152 -14.98 2.02 -11.74
N GLY A 153 -13.74 2.35 -12.07
CA GLY A 153 -12.89 3.22 -11.26
C GLY A 153 -11.45 3.26 -11.77
N ARG A 154 -10.63 4.12 -11.19
CA ARG A 154 -9.19 4.17 -11.51
C ARG A 154 -8.46 2.95 -10.98
N ASN A 155 -8.92 2.40 -9.84
CA ASN A 155 -8.35 1.21 -9.20
C ASN A 155 -6.82 1.31 -9.06
N VAL A 156 -6.34 2.45 -8.55
CA VAL A 156 -4.89 2.71 -8.44
C VAL A 156 -4.23 1.66 -7.55
N LEU A 157 -4.89 1.20 -6.47
CA LEU A 157 -4.33 0.17 -5.59
C LEU A 157 -4.11 -1.15 -6.33
N GLY A 158 -5.16 -1.65 -7.01
CA GLY A 158 -5.07 -2.88 -7.80
C GLY A 158 -3.97 -2.82 -8.86
N ARG A 159 -3.77 -1.65 -9.47
CA ARG A 159 -2.70 -1.45 -10.45
C ARG A 159 -1.30 -1.46 -9.86
N LEU A 160 -1.12 -0.85 -8.69
CA LEU A 160 0.16 -0.95 -7.96
C LEU A 160 0.46 -2.39 -7.56
N LEU A 161 -0.56 -3.17 -7.19
CA LEU A 161 -0.40 -4.60 -6.88
C LEU A 161 -0.02 -5.42 -8.12
N MET A 162 -0.59 -5.13 -9.29
CA MET A 162 -0.19 -5.76 -10.55
C MET A 162 1.23 -5.40 -10.98
N GLU A 163 1.62 -4.12 -10.82
CA GLU A 163 3.00 -3.65 -11.02
C GLU A 163 3.97 -4.43 -10.11
N LEU A 164 3.64 -4.53 -8.82
CA LEU A 164 4.43 -5.23 -7.81
C LEU A 164 4.53 -6.73 -8.08
N ARG A 165 3.41 -7.37 -8.47
CA ARG A 165 3.37 -8.79 -8.89
C ARG A 165 4.34 -9.03 -10.05
N LYS A 166 4.32 -8.17 -11.07
CA LYS A 166 5.22 -8.29 -12.22
C LYS A 166 6.68 -8.16 -11.80
N GLN A 167 7.04 -7.13 -11.03
CA GLN A 167 8.41 -6.94 -10.53
C GLN A 167 8.90 -8.17 -9.73
N TRP A 168 8.04 -8.74 -8.89
CA TRP A 168 8.37 -9.92 -8.10
C TRP A 168 8.58 -11.17 -8.97
N MET A 169 7.73 -11.38 -9.99
CA MET A 169 7.91 -12.47 -10.96
C MET A 169 9.18 -12.32 -11.80
N ASP A 170 9.53 -11.09 -12.15
CA ASP A 170 10.73 -10.77 -12.93
C ASP A 170 12.03 -10.85 -12.07
N GLY A 171 11.90 -11.13 -10.76
CA GLY A 171 13.05 -11.26 -9.85
C GLY A 171 13.74 -9.93 -9.54
N ASP A 172 13.01 -8.82 -9.58
CA ASP A 172 13.54 -7.48 -9.31
C ASP A 172 14.17 -7.39 -7.91
N LYS A 173 15.50 -7.31 -7.87
CA LYS A 173 16.30 -7.24 -6.64
C LYS A 173 16.02 -6.00 -5.80
N SER A 174 15.47 -4.94 -6.39
CA SER A 174 15.05 -3.75 -5.63
C SER A 174 13.85 -4.01 -4.71
N LEU A 175 13.18 -5.17 -4.83
CA LEU A 175 12.14 -5.58 -3.90
C LEU A 175 12.70 -6.18 -2.60
N GLU A 176 13.94 -6.68 -2.62
CA GLU A 176 14.61 -7.23 -1.44
C GLU A 176 15.22 -6.12 -0.54
N VAL A 177 15.53 -4.96 -1.13
CA VAL A 177 16.10 -3.79 -0.46
C VAL A 177 15.31 -2.56 -0.89
N VAL A 178 14.34 -2.16 -0.07
CA VAL A 178 13.36 -1.13 -0.42
C VAL A 178 13.83 0.23 0.06
N GLU A 179 14.42 0.99 -0.86
CA GLU A 179 14.81 2.39 -0.65
C GLU A 179 13.60 3.29 -0.35
N PRO A 180 13.76 4.33 0.51
CA PRO A 180 12.72 5.33 0.70
C PRO A 180 12.39 6.03 -0.63
N PRO A 181 11.13 6.44 -0.84
CA PRO A 181 10.75 7.17 -2.03
C PRO A 181 11.53 8.49 -2.09
N SER A 182 12.07 8.84 -3.26
CA SER A 182 12.74 10.13 -3.48
C SER A 182 11.73 11.28 -3.32
N LEU A 183 11.63 11.78 -2.10
CA LEU A 183 10.71 12.79 -1.61
C LEU A 183 11.42 13.61 -0.54
N ASP A 184 11.27 14.93 -0.61
CA ASP A 184 11.79 15.80 0.42
C ASP A 184 11.08 15.52 1.75
N ASN A 185 11.87 15.59 2.82
CA ASN A 185 11.41 15.41 4.20
C ASN A 185 10.60 14.13 4.42
N PHE A 186 11.00 13.00 3.82
CA PHE A 186 10.36 11.72 4.08
C PHE A 186 10.82 11.17 5.45
N ILE A 187 10.11 11.61 6.49
CA ILE A 187 10.45 11.46 7.90
C ILE A 187 9.40 10.61 8.63
N LEU A 188 9.86 9.72 9.51
CA LEU A 188 9.04 8.95 10.44
C LEU A 188 9.59 9.11 11.87
N TYR A 189 8.72 9.53 12.79
CA TYR A 189 9.03 9.84 14.19
C TYR A 189 10.20 10.84 14.35
N GLY A 190 10.28 11.82 13.45
CA GLY A 190 11.30 12.87 13.48
C GLY A 190 12.67 12.46 12.91
N LYS A 191 12.82 11.25 12.37
CA LYS A 191 14.04 10.80 11.69
C LYS A 191 13.78 10.49 10.20
N PRO A 192 14.73 10.75 9.30
CA PRO A 192 14.62 10.31 7.91
C PRO A 192 14.34 8.81 7.83
N VAL A 193 13.40 8.40 6.96
CA VAL A 193 13.15 6.98 6.72
C VAL A 193 14.35 6.37 6.02
N THR A 194 14.84 5.25 6.54
CA THR A 194 15.96 4.50 5.97
C THR A 194 15.47 3.38 5.06
N THR A 195 16.40 2.79 4.32
CA THR A 195 16.18 1.57 3.54
C THR A 195 15.59 0.46 4.43
N VAL A 196 14.68 -0.32 3.85
CA VAL A 196 14.06 -1.47 4.49
C VAL A 196 14.48 -2.75 3.78
N ASP A 197 15.20 -3.60 4.49
CA ASP A 197 15.63 -4.90 3.97
C ASP A 197 14.56 -5.98 4.17
N ARG A 198 14.56 -6.95 3.25
CA ARG A 198 13.91 -8.23 3.44
C ARG A 198 14.61 -8.95 4.61
N PRO A 199 13.87 -9.41 5.63
CA PRO A 199 14.46 -10.17 6.71
C PRO A 199 14.91 -11.55 6.17
N ILE A 200 16.13 -11.95 6.56
CA ILE A 200 16.75 -13.23 6.14
C ILE A 200 16.02 -14.44 6.77
N SER A 201 15.26 -14.23 7.84
CA SER A 201 14.39 -15.21 8.49
C SER A 201 13.05 -14.57 8.87
N PRO A 202 11.92 -15.32 8.90
CA PRO A 202 10.64 -14.78 9.33
C PRO A 202 10.75 -14.23 10.76
N PRO A 203 10.12 -13.08 11.06
CA PRO A 203 10.13 -12.54 12.41
C PRO A 203 9.49 -13.54 13.37
N ASN A 204 10.22 -13.85 14.45
CA ASN A 204 9.77 -14.79 15.48
C ASN A 204 8.49 -14.24 16.14
N PRO A 205 7.33 -14.91 16.06
CA PRO A 205 6.04 -14.34 16.49
C PRO A 205 5.89 -14.19 18.02
N THR A 206 6.91 -14.50 18.80
CA THR A 206 6.87 -14.58 20.27
C THR A 206 7.67 -13.50 21.00
N ALA A 207 8.13 -12.44 20.33
CA ALA A 207 8.75 -11.29 21.00
C ALA A 207 7.76 -10.12 21.15
N ALA A 208 6.79 -10.28 22.06
CA ALA A 208 6.16 -9.14 22.74
C ALA A 208 6.22 -9.43 24.25
N PRO A 209 6.68 -8.45 25.07
CA PRO A 209 6.71 -8.59 26.53
C PRO A 209 5.30 -8.64 27.13
#